data_AF-A0A3M2EC55-F1
#
_entry.id   AF-A0A3M2EC55-F1
#
_cell.length_a   1.000
_cell.length_b   1.000
_cell.length_c   1.000
_cell.angle_alpha   90.00
_cell.angle_beta   90.00
_cell.angle_gamma   90.00
#
_symmetry.space_group_name_H-M   'P 1'
#
loop_
_entity.id
_entity.type
_entity.pdbx_description
1 polymer ?
#
loop_
_entity_poly.entity_id
_entity_poly.type
_entity_poly.pdbx_seq_one_letter_code
_entity_poly.pdbx_strand_id
1 'polypeptide(L)'
;MPRPASPQAGAGPAVGLGAMFLTTRRYPIHYLPITKCGSTYLKNLLWMLDHDAPHPDPLHIHAEPGLIRAGDLDAAFLAESPFRFAVLRDPVDRFLSFYFDKIARDGAAGLGQLRRRIIAEAGLDPAPDLPPAGHLANAAALLGWLERHLPGQGEGRVNPHWRPQAARLRRAAAVAPEILTLDGLDWQLPAFLGAAIPDIATRMQAVPGRNAAPRIDIRDPALAERVEALYPRDAALVRRARARWAARRARGWVNRPRRPGRGRPALVLTAAHRAPLMFVPVPKAGCTLLRNLCYLIDHGRPHPDPARIHGDVPLPRLRITADSHGGLAFVMLRDPLARFLSLYFDKVIGTGPGSFPWIAEGLARRGGFHAGPDLTVTQHRENLHRLADFIDWQLRSIPAGRINGHWRPQVAFVARGSGVGLRGLTLEGVATQLPAHLGAAIPGIAGLLARLGRPNATGSARRGAMVVDAALETRIASLYAADLDLHRRVSAAWAAEGRAPVL
;
A
#
# COMPACT_ATOMS: atom_id res chain seq x y z
N MET A 1 -19.47 47.95 -20.21
CA MET A 1 -18.61 46.90 -20.78
C MET A 1 -19.06 45.53 -20.27
N PRO A 2 -19.38 44.57 -21.14
CA PRO A 2 -19.81 43.23 -20.73
C PRO A 2 -18.64 42.49 -20.06
N ARG A 3 -18.90 41.85 -18.90
CA ARG A 3 -17.92 40.99 -18.23
C ARG A 3 -17.56 39.83 -19.16
N PRO A 4 -16.26 39.53 -19.38
CA PRO A 4 -15.86 38.38 -20.18
C PRO A 4 -16.45 37.10 -19.58
N ALA A 5 -17.05 36.28 -20.43
CA ALA A 5 -17.62 34.99 -20.05
C ALA A 5 -16.54 34.15 -19.35
N SER A 6 -16.82 33.72 -18.12
CA SER A 6 -15.91 32.85 -17.38
C SER A 6 -15.75 31.54 -18.15
N PRO A 7 -14.52 31.03 -18.35
CA PRO A 7 -14.31 29.77 -19.03
C PRO A 7 -15.12 28.67 -18.31
N GLN A 8 -15.97 27.96 -19.06
CA GLN A 8 -16.64 26.77 -18.55
C GLN A 8 -15.55 25.75 -18.20
N ALA A 9 -15.29 25.61 -16.90
CA ALA A 9 -14.36 24.61 -16.39
C ALA A 9 -14.97 23.23 -16.66
N GLY A 10 -14.55 22.59 -17.76
CA GLY A 10 -14.88 21.20 -18.06
C GLY A 10 -14.55 20.34 -16.84
N ALA A 11 -15.50 19.51 -16.41
CA ALA A 11 -15.28 18.59 -15.30
C ALA A 11 -14.17 17.62 -15.72
N GLY A 12 -12.94 17.87 -15.25
CA GLY A 12 -11.82 16.98 -15.48
C GLY A 12 -12.16 15.56 -15.02
N PRO A 13 -11.50 14.53 -15.59
CA PRO A 13 -11.78 13.13 -15.27
C PRO A 13 -11.79 12.92 -13.75
N ALA A 14 -12.82 12.22 -13.26
CA ALA A 14 -12.97 11.95 -11.84
C ALA A 14 -11.71 11.24 -11.33
N VAL A 15 -10.88 11.97 -10.57
CA VAL A 15 -9.67 11.41 -9.97
C VAL A 15 -10.08 10.29 -9.03
N GLY A 16 -9.70 9.05 -9.35
CA GLY A 16 -9.98 7.87 -8.54
C GLY A 16 -9.51 8.06 -7.09
N LEU A 17 -10.24 7.48 -6.15
CA LEU A 17 -10.02 7.75 -4.72
C LEU A 17 -8.62 7.35 -4.26
N GLY A 18 -8.04 6.28 -4.80
CA GLY A 18 -6.66 5.88 -4.51
C GLY A 18 -5.61 6.89 -4.97
N ALA A 19 -5.85 7.66 -6.03
CA ALA A 19 -4.93 8.70 -6.46
C ALA A 19 -4.82 9.86 -5.44
N MET A 20 -5.78 9.97 -4.51
CA MET A 20 -5.70 10.92 -3.41
C MET A 20 -4.72 10.51 -2.30
N PHE A 21 -4.37 9.23 -2.20
CA PHE A 21 -3.49 8.68 -1.16
C PHE A 21 -2.07 8.41 -1.71
N LEU A 22 -1.08 8.62 -0.85
CA LEU A 22 0.30 8.19 -1.05
C LEU A 22 0.53 6.87 -0.33
N THR A 23 1.43 6.04 -0.84
CA THR A 23 1.77 4.73 -0.31
C THR A 23 3.26 4.43 -0.51
N THR A 24 3.72 3.25 -0.11
CA THR A 24 5.09 2.76 -0.32
C THR A 24 5.08 1.39 -0.99
N ARG A 25 6.21 0.96 -1.56
CA ARG A 25 6.38 -0.41 -2.09
C ARG A 25 6.52 -1.43 -0.98
N ARG A 26 7.19 -1.03 0.11
CA ARG A 26 7.63 -1.94 1.17
C ARG A 26 6.60 -2.13 2.27
N TYR A 27 5.76 -1.13 2.53
CA TYR A 27 4.86 -1.13 3.66
C TYR A 27 3.42 -0.85 3.23
N PRO A 28 2.41 -1.52 3.83
CA PRO A 28 1.01 -1.36 3.44
C PRO A 28 0.36 -0.07 3.99
N ILE A 29 1.07 1.06 3.94
CA ILE A 29 0.63 2.34 4.49
C ILE A 29 -0.06 3.20 3.43
N HIS A 30 -1.08 3.96 3.83
CA HIS A 30 -1.85 4.79 2.92
C HIS A 30 -2.10 6.16 3.55
N TYR A 31 -1.32 7.16 3.15
CA TYR A 31 -1.38 8.52 3.69
C TYR A 31 -2.22 9.43 2.80
N LEU A 32 -3.25 10.06 3.35
CA LEU A 32 -4.00 11.13 2.69
C LEU A 32 -3.33 12.49 2.98
N PRO A 33 -2.56 13.07 2.03
CA PRO A 33 -1.96 14.37 2.23
C PRO A 33 -3.00 15.49 2.36
N ILE A 34 -2.83 16.28 3.41
CA ILE A 34 -3.55 17.54 3.65
C ILE A 34 -2.51 18.66 3.74
N THR A 35 -2.65 19.66 2.88
CA THR A 35 -1.70 20.77 2.77
C THR A 35 -1.59 21.54 4.09
N LYS A 36 -0.35 21.87 4.47
CA LYS A 36 0.04 22.56 5.73
C LYS A 36 -0.11 21.73 7.01
N CYS A 37 -0.43 20.44 6.90
CA CYS A 37 -0.53 19.51 8.03
C CYS A 37 0.66 18.55 8.10
N GLY A 38 1.88 19.07 7.91
CA GLY A 38 3.10 18.25 7.91
C GLY A 38 3.34 17.43 6.64
N SER A 39 2.65 17.74 5.53
CA SER A 39 2.72 16.95 4.29
C SER A 39 4.13 16.86 3.67
N THR A 40 4.96 17.90 3.78
CA THR A 40 6.36 17.85 3.30
C THR A 40 7.17 16.81 4.08
N TYR A 41 7.09 16.87 5.41
CA TYR A 41 7.78 15.93 6.30
C TYR A 41 7.32 14.49 6.06
N LEU A 42 6.01 14.25 5.99
CA LEU A 42 5.48 12.90 5.76
C LEU A 42 5.85 12.37 4.38
N LYS A 43 5.88 13.20 3.33
CA LYS A 43 6.36 12.76 2.01
C LYS A 43 7.84 12.34 2.03
N ASN A 44 8.69 13.10 2.73
CA ASN A 44 10.10 12.71 2.92
C ASN A 44 10.22 11.41 3.73
N LEU A 45 9.36 11.20 4.73
CA LEU A 45 9.29 9.93 5.45
C LEU A 45 8.89 8.77 4.54
N LEU A 46 7.83 8.94 3.73
CA LEU A 46 7.41 7.93 2.75
C LEU A 46 8.53 7.60 1.76
N TRP A 47 9.24 8.62 1.26
CA TRP A 47 10.41 8.42 0.41
C TRP A 47 11.48 7.58 1.09
N MET A 48 11.88 7.96 2.30
CA MET A 48 12.92 7.26 3.05
C MET A 48 12.51 5.82 3.41
N LEU A 49 11.22 5.55 3.63
CA LEU A 49 10.73 4.18 3.82
C LEU A 49 10.87 3.32 2.56
N ASP A 50 10.83 3.90 1.36
CA ASP A 50 11.01 3.15 0.11
C ASP A 50 12.47 3.00 -0.32
N HIS A 51 13.31 3.99 0.00
CA HIS A 51 14.67 4.11 -0.54
C HIS A 51 15.77 3.91 0.52
N ASP A 52 15.43 3.77 1.80
CA ASP A 52 16.35 3.74 2.95
C ASP A 52 17.29 4.96 3.06
N ALA A 53 16.99 6.06 2.38
CA ALA A 53 17.78 7.27 2.38
C ALA A 53 16.88 8.52 2.37
N PRO A 54 17.34 9.65 2.96
CA PRO A 54 16.66 10.94 2.81
C PRO A 54 16.49 11.33 1.34
N HIS A 55 15.45 12.11 1.03
CA HIS A 55 15.32 12.70 -0.29
C HIS A 55 16.44 13.74 -0.52
N PRO A 56 17.07 13.78 -1.70
CA PRO A 56 18.19 14.70 -1.98
C PRO A 56 17.79 16.18 -1.88
N ASP A 57 16.52 16.50 -2.18
CA ASP A 57 15.96 17.84 -2.02
C ASP A 57 14.65 17.81 -1.21
N PRO A 58 14.72 17.80 0.13
CA PRO A 58 13.55 17.58 0.96
C PRO A 58 12.49 18.70 0.86
N LEU A 59 12.88 19.90 0.41
CA LEU A 59 11.99 21.05 0.25
C LEU A 59 11.11 20.91 -1.01
N HIS A 60 11.64 20.31 -2.07
CA HIS A 60 10.95 20.15 -3.35
C HIS A 60 10.27 18.79 -3.57
N ILE A 61 10.18 17.95 -2.52
CA ILE A 61 9.50 16.64 -2.53
C ILE A 61 8.04 16.65 -3.07
N HIS A 62 7.41 17.82 -3.20
CA HIS A 62 6.06 17.91 -3.77
C HIS A 62 6.02 17.76 -5.29
N ALA A 63 7.13 18.03 -5.98
CA ALA A 63 7.27 17.86 -7.42
C ALA A 63 7.83 16.48 -7.80
N GLU A 64 8.25 15.68 -6.83
CA GLU A 64 8.95 14.42 -7.05
C GLU A 64 8.02 13.33 -7.66
N PRO A 65 8.32 12.82 -8.86
CA PRO A 65 7.55 11.73 -9.49
C PRO A 65 7.72 10.38 -8.77
N GLY A 66 8.78 10.16 -8.01
CA GLY A 66 9.05 8.91 -7.29
C GLY A 66 8.14 8.64 -6.09
N LEU A 67 7.32 9.61 -5.66
CA LEU A 67 6.30 9.37 -4.64
C LEU A 67 5.16 8.51 -5.19
N ILE A 68 4.94 7.37 -4.55
CA ILE A 68 3.97 6.38 -5.03
C ILE A 68 2.56 6.78 -4.58
N ARG A 69 1.65 6.86 -5.54
CA ARG A 69 0.22 6.99 -5.27
C ARG A 69 -0.41 5.61 -5.15
N ALA A 70 -1.43 5.50 -4.32
CA ALA A 70 -2.28 4.30 -4.31
C ALA A 70 -3.05 4.13 -5.64
N GLY A 71 -3.10 5.15 -6.49
CA GLY A 71 -3.53 5.04 -7.90
C GLY A 71 -4.95 4.52 -8.03
N ASP A 72 -5.11 3.41 -8.74
CA ASP A 72 -6.42 2.80 -9.01
C ASP A 72 -6.91 1.87 -7.89
N LEU A 73 -6.27 1.87 -6.71
CA LEU A 73 -6.83 1.18 -5.56
C LEU A 73 -8.21 1.76 -5.26
N ASP A 74 -9.22 0.89 -5.27
CA ASP A 74 -10.59 1.29 -5.01
C ASP A 74 -10.79 1.66 -3.53
N ALA A 75 -11.93 2.32 -3.28
CA ALA A 75 -12.29 2.77 -1.95
C ALA A 75 -12.40 1.62 -0.94
N ALA A 76 -12.87 0.44 -1.38
CA ALA A 76 -13.09 -0.71 -0.50
C ALA A 76 -11.76 -1.29 -0.01
N PHE A 77 -10.80 -1.49 -0.92
CA PHE A 77 -9.45 -1.94 -0.58
C PHE A 77 -8.78 -0.97 0.41
N LEU A 78 -8.85 0.32 0.12
CA LEU A 78 -8.29 1.34 1.01
C LEU A 78 -9.02 1.35 2.36
N ALA A 79 -10.34 1.19 2.39
CA ALA A 79 -11.14 1.09 3.62
C ALA A 79 -10.85 -0.18 4.44
N GLU A 80 -10.26 -1.21 3.84
CA GLU A 80 -9.84 -2.43 4.54
C GLU A 80 -8.45 -2.28 5.17
N SER A 81 -7.54 -1.52 4.54
CA SER A 81 -6.16 -1.29 5.01
C SER A 81 -6.08 -0.77 6.46
N PRO A 82 -5.41 -1.47 7.40
CA PRO A 82 -5.32 -1.02 8.79
C PRO A 82 -4.39 0.19 8.99
N PHE A 83 -3.53 0.51 8.01
CA PHE A 83 -2.50 1.56 8.10
C PHE A 83 -2.78 2.74 7.16
N ARG A 84 -4.06 3.11 7.05
CA ARG A 84 -4.52 4.29 6.33
C ARG A 84 -4.72 5.47 7.28
N PHE A 85 -4.21 6.63 6.93
CA PHE A 85 -4.27 7.78 7.85
C PHE A 85 -4.23 9.13 7.15
N ALA A 86 -4.63 10.15 7.90
CA ALA A 86 -4.46 11.56 7.57
C ALA A 86 -3.92 12.28 8.80
N VAL A 87 -3.24 13.41 8.59
CA VAL A 87 -2.75 14.26 9.68
C VAL A 87 -3.50 15.58 9.61
N LEU A 88 -4.12 15.96 10.72
CA LEU A 88 -4.73 17.26 10.90
C LEU A 88 -3.80 18.18 11.67
N ARG A 89 -3.96 19.47 11.45
CA ARG A 89 -3.30 20.53 12.20
C ARG A 89 -4.34 21.45 12.80
N ASP A 90 -4.05 21.98 13.98
CA ASP A 90 -4.83 23.07 14.56
C ASP A 90 -5.10 24.16 13.51
N PRO A 91 -6.37 24.58 13.29
CA PRO A 91 -6.70 25.53 12.22
C PRO A 91 -5.93 26.84 12.33
N VAL A 92 -5.67 27.34 13.55
CA VAL A 92 -4.89 28.56 13.80
C VAL A 92 -3.45 28.37 13.35
N ASP A 93 -2.80 27.30 13.83
CA ASP A 93 -1.42 27.00 13.43
C ASP A 93 -1.28 26.72 11.92
N ARG A 94 -2.31 26.12 11.33
CA ARG A 94 -2.38 25.85 9.89
C ARG A 94 -2.49 27.14 9.09
N PHE A 95 -3.36 28.05 9.51
CA PHE A 95 -3.52 29.38 8.92
C PHE A 95 -2.23 30.18 9.01
N LEU A 96 -1.62 30.27 10.20
CA LEU A 96 -0.34 30.95 10.39
C LEU A 96 0.78 30.30 9.55
N SER A 97 0.77 28.97 9.40
CA SER A 97 1.69 28.27 8.50
C SER A 97 1.45 28.54 7.02
N PHE A 98 0.24 28.92 6.63
CA PHE A 98 -0.04 29.38 5.28
C PHE A 98 0.47 30.80 5.10
N TYR A 99 0.13 31.71 6.03
CA TYR A 99 0.58 33.09 6.04
C TYR A 99 2.10 33.21 5.94
N PHE A 100 2.87 32.64 6.88
CA PHE A 100 4.33 32.81 6.90
C PHE A 100 5.04 32.18 5.69
N ASP A 101 4.56 31.03 5.22
CA ASP A 101 5.23 30.29 4.15
C ASP A 101 4.86 30.81 2.74
N LYS A 102 3.63 31.32 2.55
CA LYS A 102 3.11 31.67 1.21
C LYS A 102 2.83 33.15 1.00
N ILE A 103 2.65 33.92 2.07
CA ILE A 103 2.22 35.31 2.00
C ILE A 103 3.30 36.26 2.54
N ALA A 104 3.79 36.04 3.76
CA ALA A 104 4.77 36.93 4.37
C ALA A 104 6.13 36.88 3.66
N ARG A 105 6.61 35.67 3.35
CA ARG A 105 7.87 35.48 2.60
C ARG A 105 7.63 35.44 1.10
N ASP A 106 8.66 35.76 0.33
CA ASP A 106 8.73 35.40 -1.09
C ASP A 106 8.76 33.87 -1.20
N GLY A 107 7.56 33.29 -1.21
CA GLY A 107 7.37 31.84 -1.20
C GLY A 107 7.88 31.19 -2.48
N ALA A 108 7.90 29.85 -2.46
CA ALA A 108 8.26 29.00 -3.60
C ALA A 108 7.66 29.49 -4.95
N ALA A 109 8.47 29.39 -6.01
CA ALA A 109 8.10 29.76 -7.38
C ALA A 109 6.71 29.22 -7.74
N GLY A 110 5.78 30.10 -8.11
CA GLY A 110 4.43 29.73 -8.59
C GLY A 110 3.26 30.42 -7.89
N LEU A 111 3.42 30.94 -6.67
CA LEU A 111 2.35 31.71 -5.99
C LEU A 111 2.48 33.23 -6.14
N GLY A 112 3.50 33.73 -6.84
CA GLY A 112 3.80 35.16 -6.92
C GLY A 112 2.64 36.03 -7.42
N GLN A 113 1.92 35.61 -8.47
CA GLN A 113 0.75 36.37 -8.97
C GLN A 113 -0.39 36.39 -7.96
N LEU A 114 -0.71 35.23 -7.38
CA LEU A 114 -1.77 35.11 -6.37
C LEU A 114 -1.43 35.88 -5.09
N ARG A 115 -0.17 35.83 -4.65
CA ARG A 115 0.36 36.61 -3.53
C ARG A 115 0.20 38.11 -3.79
N ARG A 116 0.68 38.62 -4.94
CA ARG A 116 0.54 40.04 -5.31
C ARG A 116 -0.92 40.49 -5.33
N ARG A 117 -1.81 39.65 -5.87
CA ARG A 117 -3.25 39.93 -5.87
C ARG A 117 -3.81 40.03 -4.46
N ILE A 118 -3.50 39.06 -3.59
CA ILE A 118 -3.95 39.07 -2.19
C ILE A 118 -3.38 40.29 -1.45
N ILE A 119 -2.10 40.61 -1.63
CA ILE A 119 -1.46 41.80 -1.05
C ILE A 119 -2.24 43.06 -1.44
N ALA A 120 -2.53 43.24 -2.72
CA ALA A 120 -3.28 44.39 -3.22
C ALA A 120 -4.73 44.43 -2.72
N GLU A 121 -5.46 43.32 -2.78
CA GLU A 121 -6.89 43.27 -2.42
C GLU A 121 -7.16 43.26 -0.91
N ALA A 122 -6.22 42.74 -0.11
CA ALA A 122 -6.33 42.70 1.35
C ALA A 122 -5.61 43.86 2.04
N GLY A 123 -4.84 44.67 1.30
CA GLY A 123 -4.06 45.78 1.86
C GLY A 123 -2.95 45.30 2.79
N LEU A 124 -2.22 44.24 2.40
CA LEU A 124 -1.12 43.71 3.20
C LEU A 124 0.13 44.56 3.02
N ASP A 125 0.88 44.76 4.10
CA ASP A 125 2.23 45.33 4.03
C ASP A 125 3.21 44.24 3.53
N PRO A 126 3.87 44.41 2.37
CA PRO A 126 4.77 43.41 1.82
C PRO A 126 6.18 43.44 2.44
N ALA A 127 6.46 44.33 3.40
CA ALA A 127 7.80 44.47 3.98
C ALA A 127 8.31 43.14 4.58
N PRO A 128 9.55 42.72 4.26
CA PRO A 128 10.07 41.41 4.65
C PRO A 128 10.41 41.30 6.15
N ASP A 129 10.60 42.44 6.82
CA ASP A 129 11.13 42.60 8.18
C ASP A 129 10.11 43.22 9.15
N LEU A 130 8.82 42.99 8.90
CA LEU A 130 7.75 43.47 9.76
C LEU A 130 7.93 43.04 11.23
N PRO A 131 7.69 43.94 12.19
CA PRO A 131 7.61 43.56 13.59
C PRO A 131 6.41 42.61 13.83
N PRO A 132 6.36 41.90 14.97
CA PRO A 132 5.24 41.00 15.30
C PRO A 132 3.85 41.64 15.13
N ALA A 133 3.69 42.91 15.51
CA ALA A 133 2.44 43.65 15.35
C ALA A 133 2.04 43.85 13.88
N GLY A 134 3.01 44.15 13.01
CA GLY A 134 2.77 44.26 11.57
C GLY A 134 2.37 42.91 10.95
N HIS A 135 3.03 41.84 11.39
CA HIS A 135 2.65 40.50 10.96
C HIS A 135 1.25 40.07 11.46
N LEU A 136 0.86 40.46 12.68
CA LEU A 136 -0.48 40.22 13.22
C LEU A 136 -1.54 41.00 12.41
N ALA A 137 -1.29 42.28 12.10
CA ALA A 137 -2.18 43.09 11.28
C ALA A 137 -2.38 42.48 9.88
N ASN A 138 -1.29 42.07 9.23
CA ASN A 138 -1.34 41.37 7.95
C ASN A 138 -2.11 40.04 8.03
N ALA A 139 -1.91 39.26 9.09
CA ALA A 139 -2.64 38.00 9.28
C ALA A 139 -4.15 38.26 9.45
N ALA A 140 -4.54 39.28 10.22
CA ALA A 140 -5.94 39.66 10.40
C ALA A 140 -6.59 40.17 9.08
N ALA A 141 -5.85 40.95 8.29
CA ALA A 141 -6.29 41.43 6.98
C ALA A 141 -6.44 40.28 5.96
N LEU A 142 -5.48 39.36 5.91
CA LEU A 142 -5.56 38.13 5.11
C LEU A 142 -6.77 37.27 5.50
N LEU A 143 -7.04 37.14 6.79
CA LEU A 143 -8.21 36.40 7.27
C LEU A 143 -9.51 37.07 6.80
N GLY A 144 -9.60 38.39 6.91
CA GLY A 144 -10.73 39.17 6.37
C GLY A 144 -10.92 38.97 4.86
N TRP A 145 -9.82 38.88 4.11
CA TRP A 145 -9.88 38.54 2.68
C TRP A 145 -10.41 37.12 2.46
N LEU A 146 -9.96 36.12 3.23
CA LEU A 146 -10.45 34.74 3.13
C LEU A 146 -11.93 34.61 3.50
N GLU A 147 -12.40 35.32 4.53
CA GLU A 147 -13.81 35.37 4.95
C GLU A 147 -14.73 35.82 3.80
N ARG A 148 -14.29 36.80 2.99
CA ARG A 148 -15.04 37.27 1.83
C ARG A 148 -15.00 36.32 0.64
N HIS A 149 -13.92 35.59 0.46
CA HIS A 149 -13.67 34.82 -0.78
C HIS A 149 -13.92 33.33 -0.67
N LEU A 150 -13.91 32.74 0.53
CA LEU A 150 -14.18 31.31 0.73
C LEU A 150 -15.65 30.93 0.51
N PRO A 151 -16.65 31.70 1.01
CA PRO A 151 -18.05 31.39 0.75
C PRO A 151 -18.35 31.32 -0.75
N GLY A 152 -19.17 30.35 -1.16
CA GLY A 152 -19.57 30.18 -2.56
C GLY A 152 -18.53 29.54 -3.49
N GLN A 153 -17.28 29.32 -3.03
CA GLN A 153 -16.32 28.53 -3.82
C GLN A 153 -16.64 27.03 -3.71
N GLY A 154 -16.98 26.41 -4.84
CA GLY A 154 -17.07 24.95 -4.92
C GLY A 154 -15.74 24.29 -4.52
N GLU A 155 -15.78 23.11 -3.89
CA GLU A 155 -14.59 22.46 -3.30
C GLU A 155 -13.41 22.27 -4.27
N GLY A 156 -13.69 22.11 -5.57
CA GLY A 156 -12.68 21.96 -6.63
C GLY A 156 -11.91 23.24 -6.94
N ARG A 157 -12.48 24.41 -6.66
CA ARG A 157 -11.91 25.73 -6.99
C ARG A 157 -11.09 26.35 -5.86
N VAL A 158 -11.31 25.91 -4.62
CA VAL A 158 -10.59 26.43 -3.46
C VAL A 158 -9.12 26.01 -3.51
N ASN A 159 -8.20 26.97 -3.38
CA ASN A 159 -6.76 26.68 -3.33
C ASN A 159 -6.42 25.69 -2.20
N PRO A 160 -5.62 24.64 -2.45
CA PRO A 160 -5.28 23.65 -1.43
C PRO A 160 -4.65 24.21 -0.14
N HIS A 161 -4.02 25.38 -0.18
CA HIS A 161 -3.32 25.98 0.96
C HIS A 161 -4.26 26.52 2.04
N TRP A 162 -5.46 27.00 1.69
CA TRP A 162 -6.48 27.48 2.62
C TRP A 162 -7.79 26.69 2.56
N ARG A 163 -7.89 25.67 1.69
CA ARG A 163 -9.02 24.75 1.67
C ARG A 163 -9.25 24.13 3.07
N PRO A 164 -10.49 24.01 3.57
CA PRO A 164 -10.77 23.31 4.82
C PRO A 164 -10.25 21.87 4.80
N GLN A 165 -9.65 21.42 5.89
CA GLN A 165 -9.16 20.05 6.06
C GLN A 165 -10.32 19.04 5.99
N ALA A 166 -11.46 19.39 6.56
CA ALA A 166 -12.70 18.62 6.50
C ALA A 166 -13.16 18.33 5.07
N ALA A 167 -12.96 19.27 4.13
CA ALA A 167 -13.32 19.07 2.72
C ALA A 167 -12.47 17.96 2.08
N ARG A 168 -11.17 17.90 2.41
CA ARG A 168 -10.29 16.83 1.92
C ARG A 168 -10.67 15.47 2.50
N LEU A 169 -11.03 15.43 3.78
CA LEU A 169 -11.50 14.20 4.44
C LEU A 169 -12.84 13.72 3.90
N ARG A 170 -13.79 14.63 3.63
CA ARG A 170 -15.10 14.29 3.06
C ARG A 170 -14.97 13.59 1.70
N ARG A 171 -14.06 14.06 0.85
CA ARG A 171 -13.73 13.38 -0.42
C ARG A 171 -13.17 11.96 -0.24
N ALA A 172 -12.63 11.66 0.95
CA ALA A 172 -12.11 10.34 1.32
C ALA A 172 -12.96 9.64 2.40
N ALA A 173 -14.22 10.04 2.57
CA ALA A 173 -15.09 9.51 3.62
C ALA A 173 -15.27 7.98 3.51
N ALA A 174 -15.37 7.45 2.29
CA ALA A 174 -15.49 6.01 2.05
C ALA A 174 -14.28 5.20 2.54
N VAL A 175 -13.08 5.80 2.60
CA VAL A 175 -11.88 5.15 3.13
C VAL A 175 -11.82 5.26 4.66
N ALA A 176 -12.37 6.33 5.24
CA ALA A 176 -12.32 6.62 6.67
C ALA A 176 -10.90 6.48 7.25
N PRO A 177 -9.94 7.35 6.86
CA PRO A 177 -8.57 7.27 7.36
C PRO A 177 -8.50 7.49 8.88
N GLU A 178 -7.54 6.86 9.55
CA GLU A 178 -7.23 7.19 10.94
C GLU A 178 -6.70 8.63 11.00
N ILE A 179 -7.25 9.44 11.90
CA ILE A 179 -6.89 10.84 12.04
C ILE A 179 -5.84 11.00 13.16
N LEU A 180 -4.64 11.41 12.79
CA LEU A 180 -3.58 11.88 13.69
C LEU A 180 -3.59 13.42 13.74
N THR A 181 -2.89 13.96 14.73
CA THR A 181 -2.70 15.40 14.88
C THR A 181 -1.22 15.74 14.76
N LEU A 182 -0.91 16.88 14.13
CA LEU A 182 0.47 17.26 13.85
C LEU A 182 1.29 17.49 15.13
N ASP A 183 0.67 18.05 16.16
CA ASP A 183 1.24 18.26 17.50
C ASP A 183 1.45 16.96 18.29
N GLY A 184 0.78 15.87 17.90
CA GLY A 184 0.96 14.55 18.48
C GLY A 184 1.72 13.56 17.59
N LEU A 185 2.20 14.00 16.41
CA LEU A 185 2.65 13.10 15.36
C LEU A 185 3.77 12.16 15.83
N ASP A 186 4.67 12.66 16.67
CA ASP A 186 5.90 12.01 17.17
C ASP A 186 5.64 10.72 17.91
N TRP A 187 4.51 10.66 18.60
CA TRP A 187 4.14 9.50 19.41
C TRP A 187 2.93 8.78 18.82
N GLN A 188 2.03 9.51 18.14
CA GLN A 188 0.85 8.90 17.51
C GLN A 188 1.24 8.08 16.29
N LEU A 189 2.17 8.54 15.45
CA LEU A 189 2.55 7.82 14.22
C LEU A 189 3.30 6.53 14.54
N PRO A 190 4.29 6.51 15.46
CA PRO A 190 4.89 5.25 15.89
C PRO A 190 3.91 4.29 16.55
N ALA A 191 3.03 4.78 17.42
CA ALA A 191 1.97 3.94 18.01
C ALA A 191 1.03 3.36 16.94
N PHE A 192 0.77 4.10 15.87
CA PHE A 192 -0.12 3.68 14.79
C PHE A 192 0.55 2.69 13.81
N LEU A 193 1.78 2.97 13.39
CA LEU A 193 2.49 2.24 12.35
C LEU A 193 3.48 1.19 12.86
N GLY A 194 3.82 1.17 14.15
CA GLY A 194 4.89 0.32 14.70
C GLY A 194 4.70 -1.17 14.43
N ALA A 195 3.46 -1.65 14.28
CA ALA A 195 3.19 -3.04 13.90
C ALA A 195 3.57 -3.36 12.44
N ALA A 196 3.49 -2.38 11.53
CA ALA A 196 3.91 -2.54 10.13
C ALA A 196 5.37 -2.13 9.91
N ILE A 197 5.88 -1.20 10.72
CA ILE A 197 7.18 -0.57 10.58
C ILE A 197 7.80 -0.46 11.98
N PRO A 198 8.46 -1.52 12.50
CA PRO A 198 8.95 -1.56 13.88
C PRO A 198 9.92 -0.42 14.23
N ASP A 199 10.70 0.06 13.27
CA ASP A 199 11.71 1.12 13.42
C ASP A 199 11.19 2.51 13.03
N ILE A 200 9.87 2.71 12.89
CA ILE A 200 9.29 3.96 12.39
C ILE A 200 9.70 5.21 13.19
N ALA A 201 9.92 5.10 14.49
CA ALA A 201 10.37 6.22 15.32
C ALA A 201 11.79 6.68 14.93
N THR A 202 12.72 5.73 14.78
CA THR A 202 14.08 5.98 14.30
C THR A 202 14.05 6.56 12.89
N ARG A 203 13.21 6.01 12.01
CA ARG A 203 13.01 6.52 10.66
C ARG A 203 12.49 7.97 10.68
N MET A 204 11.53 8.30 11.52
CA MET A 204 11.02 9.66 11.69
C MET A 204 12.11 10.66 12.11
N GLN A 205 13.08 10.24 12.93
CA GLN A 205 14.20 11.07 13.36
C GLN A 205 15.23 11.29 12.24
N ALA A 206 15.39 10.32 11.34
CA ALA A 206 16.32 10.40 10.21
C ALA A 206 15.84 11.31 9.07
N VAL A 207 14.56 11.70 9.05
CA VAL A 207 14.05 12.63 8.04
C VAL A 207 14.58 14.05 8.32
N PRO A 208 15.38 14.64 7.41
CA PRO A 208 15.96 15.95 7.62
C PRO A 208 14.87 17.01 7.69
N GLY A 209 14.99 17.88 8.69
CA GLY A 209 14.14 19.06 8.83
C GLY A 209 12.67 18.72 9.08
N ARG A 210 12.24 18.81 10.33
CA ARG A 210 10.87 19.27 10.58
C ARG A 210 10.86 20.73 10.20
N ASN A 211 9.91 21.17 9.38
CA ASN A 211 9.75 22.57 9.00
C ASN A 211 9.61 23.46 10.26
N ALA A 212 10.75 23.84 10.83
CA ALA A 212 10.93 24.58 12.07
C ALA A 212 11.64 25.89 11.76
N ALA A 213 11.33 26.49 10.60
CA ALA A 213 11.71 27.86 10.36
C ALA A 213 11.25 28.69 11.57
N PRO A 214 12.12 29.54 12.16
CA PRO A 214 11.73 30.40 13.25
C PRO A 214 10.51 31.19 12.82
N ARG A 215 9.44 31.08 13.60
CA ARG A 215 8.22 31.84 13.41
C ARG A 215 8.12 32.79 14.58
N ILE A 216 7.95 34.07 14.24
CA ILE A 216 7.49 35.06 15.21
C ILE A 216 6.11 34.60 15.68
N ASP A 217 5.94 34.41 16.99
CA ASP A 217 4.64 34.03 17.53
C ASP A 217 3.73 35.26 17.50
N ILE A 218 2.75 35.23 16.61
CA ILE A 218 1.71 36.25 16.46
C ILE A 218 0.34 35.69 16.85
N ARG A 219 0.30 34.64 17.67
CA ARG A 219 -0.96 34.12 18.17
C ARG A 219 -1.63 35.17 19.05
N ASP A 220 -2.82 35.54 18.63
CA ASP A 220 -3.70 36.47 19.30
C ASP A 220 -5.07 35.80 19.50
N PRO A 221 -5.71 35.92 20.67
CA PRO A 221 -7.00 35.30 20.94
C PRO A 221 -8.10 35.70 19.95
N ALA A 222 -8.17 36.97 19.53
CA ALA A 222 -9.18 37.43 18.59
C ALA A 222 -8.93 36.89 17.18
N LEU A 223 -7.67 36.81 16.75
CA LEU A 223 -7.30 36.12 15.51
C LEU A 223 -7.68 34.64 15.57
N ALA A 224 -7.38 33.95 16.68
CA ALA A 224 -7.70 32.54 16.86
C ALA A 224 -9.21 32.26 16.78
N GLU A 225 -10.01 33.07 17.48
CA GLU A 225 -11.48 32.99 17.45
C GLU A 225 -12.02 33.13 16.02
N ARG A 226 -11.55 34.13 15.28
CA ARG A 226 -11.97 34.35 13.88
C ARG A 226 -11.55 33.20 12.96
N VAL A 227 -10.36 32.64 13.14
CA VAL A 227 -9.92 31.46 12.36
C VAL A 227 -10.80 30.25 12.68
N GLU A 228 -11.13 30.02 13.95
CA GLU A 228 -12.06 28.94 14.33
C GLU A 228 -13.47 29.17 13.77
N ALA A 229 -13.96 30.41 13.77
CA ALA A 229 -15.24 30.77 13.18
C ALA A 229 -15.27 30.54 11.65
N LEU A 230 -14.15 30.76 10.97
CA LEU A 230 -14.00 30.48 9.54
C LEU A 230 -13.87 28.97 9.24
N TYR A 231 -13.24 28.20 10.13
CA TYR A 231 -13.01 26.75 9.97
C TYR A 231 -13.59 25.88 11.11
N PRO A 232 -14.89 26.01 11.46
CA PRO A 232 -15.44 25.42 12.68
C PRO A 232 -15.41 23.89 12.65
N ARG A 233 -15.59 23.30 11.45
CA ARG A 233 -15.50 21.85 11.25
C ARG A 233 -14.09 21.32 11.44
N ASP A 234 -13.07 22.06 11.02
CA ASP A 234 -11.68 21.65 11.21
C ASP A 234 -11.30 21.68 12.69
N ALA A 235 -11.69 22.74 13.41
CA ALA A 235 -11.46 22.86 14.85
C ALA A 235 -12.10 21.70 15.63
N ALA A 236 -13.37 21.38 15.31
CA ALA A 236 -14.06 20.24 15.90
C ALA A 236 -13.38 18.89 15.59
N LEU A 237 -12.90 18.68 14.35
CA LEU A 237 -12.18 17.46 13.98
C LEU A 237 -10.86 17.31 14.74
N VAL A 238 -10.10 18.38 14.88
CA VAL A 238 -8.84 18.38 15.65
C VAL A 238 -9.11 18.07 17.12
N ARG A 239 -10.09 18.75 17.76
CA ARG A 239 -10.48 18.46 19.15
C ARG A 239 -10.88 17.00 19.35
N ARG A 240 -11.71 16.44 18.46
CA ARG A 240 -12.10 15.01 18.50
C ARG A 240 -10.91 14.08 18.33
N ALA A 241 -9.99 14.39 17.42
CA ALA A 241 -8.78 13.59 17.21
C ALA A 241 -7.87 13.60 18.44
N ARG A 242 -7.61 14.78 19.02
CA ARG A 242 -6.86 14.94 20.28
C ARG A 242 -7.47 14.13 21.41
N ALA A 243 -8.78 14.29 21.67
CA ALA A 243 -9.48 13.57 22.73
C ALA A 243 -9.41 12.04 22.54
N ARG A 244 -9.62 11.57 21.31
CA ARG A 244 -9.52 10.13 20.98
C ARG A 244 -8.13 9.56 21.24
N TRP A 245 -7.08 10.30 20.87
CA TRP A 245 -5.70 9.88 21.09
C TRP A 245 -5.28 9.97 22.56
N ALA A 246 -5.74 10.99 23.30
CA ALA A 246 -5.55 11.08 24.75
C ALA A 246 -6.19 9.87 25.46
N ALA A 247 -7.44 9.51 25.12
CA ALA A 247 -8.11 8.34 25.66
C ALA A 247 -7.38 7.02 25.34
N ARG A 248 -6.82 6.89 24.14
CA ARG A 248 -5.97 5.73 23.78
C ARG A 248 -4.70 5.68 24.62
N ARG A 249 -4.02 6.81 24.80
CA ARG A 249 -2.81 6.91 25.62
C ARG A 249 -3.10 6.55 27.08
N ALA A 250 -4.18 7.05 27.65
CA ALA A 250 -4.62 6.72 29.02
C ALA A 250 -4.88 5.21 29.21
N ARG A 251 -5.34 4.49 28.17
CA ARG A 251 -5.51 3.03 28.18
C ARG A 251 -4.24 2.21 27.91
N GLY A 252 -3.06 2.85 27.89
CA GLY A 252 -1.79 2.19 27.59
C GLY A 252 -1.65 1.71 26.15
N TRP A 253 -2.45 2.25 25.21
CA TRP A 253 -2.49 1.78 23.83
C TRP A 253 -1.21 2.12 23.04
N VAL A 254 -0.46 3.14 23.47
CA VAL A 254 0.79 3.60 22.81
C VAL A 254 1.88 2.52 22.80
N ASN A 255 1.83 1.56 23.73
CA ASN A 255 2.81 0.48 23.84
C ASN A 255 2.29 -0.89 23.39
N ARG A 256 1.04 -0.98 22.92
CA ARG A 256 0.49 -2.25 22.46
C ARG A 256 0.62 -2.31 20.93
N PRO A 257 1.47 -3.21 20.37
CA PRO A 257 1.48 -3.40 18.94
C PRO A 257 0.05 -3.71 18.50
N ARG A 258 -0.42 -2.97 17.50
CA ARG A 258 -1.73 -3.20 16.94
C ARG A 258 -1.71 -4.61 16.34
N ARG A 259 -2.27 -5.59 17.06
CA ARG A 259 -2.52 -6.91 16.48
C ARG A 259 -3.29 -6.66 15.18
N PRO A 260 -2.83 -7.17 14.02
CA PRO A 260 -3.61 -7.06 12.78
C PRO A 260 -5.04 -7.49 13.13
N GLY A 261 -5.98 -6.57 12.95
CA GLY A 261 -7.14 -6.46 13.83
C GLY A 261 -7.86 -7.79 14.09
N ARG A 262 -7.86 -8.25 15.35
CA ARG A 262 -8.87 -9.22 15.82
C ARG A 262 -10.24 -8.65 15.43
N GLY A 263 -10.94 -9.33 14.53
CA GLY A 263 -12.31 -9.00 14.12
C GLY A 263 -12.50 -8.36 12.74
N ARG A 264 -11.45 -8.09 11.95
CA ARG A 264 -11.65 -7.77 10.52
C ARG A 264 -11.46 -9.02 9.67
N PRO A 265 -12.47 -9.42 8.86
CA PRO A 265 -12.32 -10.60 8.03
C PRO A 265 -11.17 -10.44 7.06
N ALA A 266 -10.25 -11.40 7.03
CA ALA A 266 -9.27 -11.49 5.95
C ALA A 266 -9.99 -11.94 4.67
N LEU A 267 -9.70 -11.26 3.57
CA LEU A 267 -10.41 -11.45 2.30
C LEU A 267 -9.74 -12.54 1.44
N VAL A 268 -10.52 -13.61 1.23
CA VAL A 268 -10.36 -14.74 0.29
C VAL A 268 -9.49 -15.88 0.77
N LEU A 269 -10.05 -16.68 1.68
CA LEU A 269 -9.71 -18.10 1.74
C LEU A 269 -10.61 -18.89 0.83
N THR A 270 -10.02 -19.90 0.22
CA THR A 270 -10.72 -20.91 -0.56
C THR A 270 -10.97 -22.12 0.32
N ALA A 271 -12.19 -22.67 0.31
CA ALA A 271 -12.55 -23.82 1.12
C ALA A 271 -13.12 -25.01 0.34
N ALA A 272 -12.88 -26.22 0.84
CA ALA A 272 -13.68 -27.39 0.46
C ALA A 272 -15.05 -27.29 1.14
N HIS A 273 -16.12 -27.76 0.48
CA HIS A 273 -17.46 -27.70 1.06
C HIS A 273 -17.65 -28.65 2.23
N ARG A 274 -16.97 -29.81 2.20
CA ARG A 274 -17.13 -30.90 3.18
C ARG A 274 -16.03 -30.97 4.24
N ALA A 275 -15.02 -30.11 4.17
CA ALA A 275 -13.90 -30.14 5.11
C ALA A 275 -13.37 -28.74 5.43
N PRO A 276 -12.78 -28.53 6.62
CA PRO A 276 -12.25 -27.24 7.06
C PRO A 276 -10.88 -26.92 6.42
N LEU A 277 -10.73 -27.20 5.12
CA LEU A 277 -9.52 -26.90 4.36
C LEU A 277 -9.59 -25.45 3.90
N MET A 278 -8.88 -24.53 4.54
CA MET A 278 -8.92 -23.10 4.19
C MET A 278 -7.54 -22.58 3.80
N PHE A 279 -7.41 -22.01 2.60
CA PHE A 279 -6.10 -21.49 2.16
C PHE A 279 -6.17 -20.19 1.37
N VAL A 280 -5.11 -19.38 1.46
CA VAL A 280 -4.90 -18.22 0.58
C VAL A 280 -4.29 -18.71 -0.74
N PRO A 281 -4.97 -18.51 -1.89
CA PRO A 281 -4.42 -18.92 -3.17
C PRO A 281 -3.26 -18.02 -3.59
N VAL A 282 -2.07 -18.60 -3.67
CA VAL A 282 -0.87 -17.96 -4.23
C VAL A 282 -0.56 -18.57 -5.60
N PRO A 283 -0.76 -17.84 -6.72
CA PRO A 283 -0.48 -18.38 -8.04
C PRO A 283 0.94 -18.93 -8.14
N LYS A 284 1.04 -20.11 -8.77
CA LYS A 284 2.28 -20.89 -8.93
C LYS A 284 2.89 -21.49 -7.65
N ALA A 285 2.23 -21.36 -6.50
CA ALA A 285 2.58 -22.06 -5.27
C ALA A 285 1.51 -23.12 -4.90
N GLY A 286 1.29 -24.09 -5.79
CA GLY A 286 0.42 -25.24 -5.50
C GLY A 286 -1.09 -25.01 -5.62
N CYS A 287 -1.57 -23.90 -6.20
CA CYS A 287 -3.01 -23.66 -6.30
C CYS A 287 -3.77 -24.79 -7.01
N THR A 288 -3.26 -25.33 -8.13
CA THR A 288 -3.91 -26.45 -8.83
C THR A 288 -4.03 -27.69 -7.94
N LEU A 289 -2.95 -28.03 -7.21
CA LEU A 289 -2.94 -29.12 -6.24
C LEU A 289 -4.02 -28.93 -5.17
N LEU A 290 -4.04 -27.75 -4.52
CA LEU A 290 -4.97 -27.48 -3.42
C LEU A 290 -6.42 -27.47 -3.89
N ARG A 291 -6.71 -26.92 -5.07
CA ARG A 291 -8.06 -27.00 -5.66
C ARG A 291 -8.47 -28.43 -5.98
N ASN A 292 -7.53 -29.24 -6.48
CA ASN A 292 -7.82 -30.64 -6.80
C ASN A 292 -8.01 -31.46 -5.52
N LEU A 293 -7.31 -31.11 -4.44
CA LEU A 293 -7.55 -31.66 -3.12
C LEU A 293 -8.95 -31.28 -2.59
N CYS A 294 -9.37 -30.01 -2.71
CA CYS A 294 -10.75 -29.61 -2.38
C CYS A 294 -11.76 -30.44 -3.18
N TYR A 295 -11.56 -30.55 -4.49
CA TYR A 295 -12.45 -31.32 -5.36
C TYR A 295 -12.50 -32.80 -4.97
N LEU A 296 -11.35 -33.41 -4.70
CA LEU A 296 -11.22 -34.80 -4.25
C LEU A 296 -11.93 -35.04 -2.91
N ILE A 297 -11.80 -34.12 -1.96
CA ILE A 297 -12.53 -34.18 -0.68
C ILE A 297 -14.04 -34.11 -0.91
N ASP A 298 -14.49 -33.20 -1.77
CA ASP A 298 -15.92 -32.97 -1.99
C ASP A 298 -16.58 -34.09 -2.80
N HIS A 299 -15.85 -34.70 -3.76
CA HIS A 299 -16.41 -35.63 -4.75
C HIS A 299 -15.87 -37.07 -4.66
N GLY A 300 -14.90 -37.34 -3.79
CA GLY A 300 -14.30 -38.66 -3.63
C GLY A 300 -13.37 -39.10 -4.78
N ARG A 301 -13.17 -38.28 -5.82
CA ARG A 301 -12.28 -38.53 -6.96
C ARG A 301 -11.53 -37.26 -7.41
N PRO A 302 -10.32 -37.37 -7.99
CA PRO A 302 -9.61 -36.22 -8.55
C PRO A 302 -10.40 -35.56 -9.70
N HIS A 303 -10.16 -34.27 -9.93
CA HIS A 303 -10.72 -33.58 -11.09
C HIS A 303 -10.19 -34.24 -12.38
N PRO A 304 -11.06 -34.55 -13.37
CA PRO A 304 -10.66 -35.25 -14.59
C PRO A 304 -9.65 -34.46 -15.44
N ASP A 305 -9.71 -33.13 -15.40
CA ASP A 305 -8.72 -32.24 -16.01
C ASP A 305 -8.18 -31.23 -14.97
N PRO A 306 -7.09 -31.56 -14.26
CA PRO A 306 -6.53 -30.66 -13.26
C PRO A 306 -6.09 -29.31 -13.82
N ALA A 307 -5.77 -29.19 -15.11
CA ALA A 307 -5.34 -27.91 -15.70
C ALA A 307 -6.49 -26.90 -15.80
N ARG A 308 -7.74 -27.39 -15.96
CA ARG A 308 -8.95 -26.56 -16.09
C ARG A 308 -9.67 -26.26 -14.78
N ILE A 309 -9.25 -26.87 -13.68
CA ILE A 309 -9.90 -26.75 -12.36
C ILE A 309 -10.05 -25.30 -11.85
N HIS A 310 -9.28 -24.36 -12.39
CA HIS A 310 -9.38 -22.95 -12.02
C HIS A 310 -10.67 -22.29 -12.51
N GLY A 311 -11.23 -22.76 -13.63
CA GLY A 311 -12.48 -22.29 -14.23
C GLY A 311 -13.66 -23.22 -13.96
N ASP A 312 -13.43 -24.53 -13.91
CA ASP A 312 -14.51 -25.52 -13.82
C ASP A 312 -15.10 -25.64 -12.40
N VAL A 313 -14.31 -25.35 -11.36
CA VAL A 313 -14.71 -25.50 -9.96
C VAL A 313 -14.64 -24.14 -9.25
N PRO A 314 -15.76 -23.40 -9.16
CA PRO A 314 -15.81 -22.17 -8.39
C PRO A 314 -15.77 -22.54 -6.90
N LEU A 315 -14.60 -22.40 -6.29
CA LEU A 315 -14.49 -22.61 -4.85
C LEU A 315 -15.02 -21.39 -4.08
N PRO A 316 -15.72 -21.60 -2.96
CA PRO A 316 -16.28 -20.52 -2.16
C PRO A 316 -15.17 -19.61 -1.65
N ARG A 317 -15.39 -18.30 -1.80
CA ARG A 317 -14.51 -17.27 -1.24
C ARG A 317 -15.03 -16.91 0.14
N LEU A 318 -14.34 -17.36 1.17
CA LEU A 318 -14.72 -17.09 2.55
C LEU A 318 -14.01 -15.85 3.08
N ARG A 319 -14.75 -15.10 3.89
CA ARG A 319 -14.26 -14.03 4.77
C ARG A 319 -14.20 -14.61 6.16
N ILE A 320 -13.01 -14.85 6.67
CA ILE A 320 -12.84 -15.48 7.99
C ILE A 320 -12.15 -14.53 8.98
N THR A 321 -12.43 -14.72 10.27
CA THR A 321 -11.72 -14.07 11.37
C THR A 321 -10.77 -15.06 12.05
N ALA A 322 -9.81 -14.56 12.84
CA ALA A 322 -8.88 -15.40 13.60
C ALA A 322 -9.57 -16.48 14.45
N ASP A 323 -10.76 -16.19 14.99
CA ASP A 323 -11.47 -17.11 15.86
C ASP A 323 -12.32 -18.14 15.09
N SER A 324 -12.70 -17.85 13.84
CA SER A 324 -13.70 -18.63 13.09
C SER A 324 -13.22 -19.95 12.48
N HIS A 325 -11.93 -20.28 12.61
CA HIS A 325 -11.32 -21.32 11.77
C HIS A 325 -10.36 -22.25 12.52
N GLY A 326 -10.24 -22.10 13.84
CA GLY A 326 -9.47 -23.02 14.70
C GLY A 326 -7.99 -23.15 14.36
N GLY A 327 -7.40 -22.20 13.63
CA GLY A 327 -6.01 -22.28 13.18
C GLY A 327 -5.77 -23.17 11.96
N LEU A 328 -6.82 -23.58 11.24
CA LEU A 328 -6.74 -24.46 10.05
C LEU A 328 -6.50 -23.70 8.74
N ALA A 329 -6.31 -22.38 8.81
CA ALA A 329 -6.09 -21.53 7.66
C ALA A 329 -4.59 -21.45 7.39
N PHE A 330 -4.21 -21.68 6.14
CA PHE A 330 -2.80 -21.68 5.76
C PHE A 330 -2.55 -20.96 4.44
N VAL A 331 -1.28 -20.74 4.16
CA VAL A 331 -0.79 -20.28 2.85
C VAL A 331 0.32 -21.21 2.40
N MET A 332 0.23 -21.62 1.14
CA MET A 332 1.27 -22.40 0.48
C MET A 332 2.25 -21.44 -0.18
N LEU A 333 3.50 -21.50 0.25
CA LEU A 333 4.62 -20.77 -0.31
C LEU A 333 5.41 -21.68 -1.24
N ARG A 334 6.18 -21.09 -2.15
CA ARG A 334 7.12 -21.81 -3.01
C ARG A 334 8.42 -21.04 -3.05
N ASP A 335 9.54 -21.75 -3.25
CA ASP A 335 10.81 -21.10 -3.53
C ASP A 335 10.62 -20.07 -4.68
N PRO A 336 11.06 -18.81 -4.52
CA PRO A 336 10.82 -17.77 -5.52
C PRO A 336 11.37 -18.10 -6.92
N LEU A 337 12.52 -18.77 -7.01
CA LEU A 337 13.10 -19.18 -8.28
C LEU A 337 12.27 -20.30 -8.93
N ALA A 338 11.92 -21.34 -8.18
CA ALA A 338 11.03 -22.39 -8.67
C ALA A 338 9.66 -21.84 -9.11
N ARG A 339 9.14 -20.84 -8.40
CA ARG A 339 7.90 -20.15 -8.75
C ARG A 339 8.03 -19.34 -10.04
N PHE A 340 9.14 -18.60 -10.21
CA PHE A 340 9.45 -17.86 -11.42
C PHE A 340 9.59 -18.78 -12.64
N LEU A 341 10.29 -19.90 -12.51
CA LEU A 341 10.40 -20.90 -13.59
C LEU A 341 9.04 -21.49 -13.97
N SER A 342 8.17 -21.74 -12.99
CA SER A 342 6.79 -22.21 -13.26
C SER A 342 5.94 -21.15 -13.94
N LEU A 343 6.14 -19.86 -13.66
CA LEU A 343 5.55 -18.78 -14.46
C LEU A 343 6.05 -18.85 -15.91
N TYR A 344 7.38 -18.92 -16.11
CA TYR A 344 7.98 -18.92 -17.43
C TYR A 344 7.48 -20.10 -18.29
N PHE A 345 7.67 -21.33 -17.83
CA PHE A 345 7.34 -22.52 -18.64
C PHE A 345 5.85 -22.72 -18.84
N ASP A 346 5.02 -22.48 -17.81
CA ASP A 346 3.60 -22.80 -17.91
C ASP A 346 2.77 -21.65 -18.50
N LYS A 347 3.23 -20.40 -18.32
CA LYS A 347 2.43 -19.22 -18.67
C LYS A 347 3.04 -18.40 -19.78
N VAL A 348 4.35 -18.24 -19.85
CA VAL A 348 4.95 -17.38 -20.89
C VAL A 348 5.24 -18.18 -22.16
N ILE A 349 5.93 -19.31 -22.05
CA ILE A 349 6.26 -20.17 -23.21
C ILE A 349 5.19 -21.24 -23.45
N GLY A 350 4.49 -21.69 -22.41
CA GLY A 350 3.47 -22.72 -22.52
C GLY A 350 2.30 -22.29 -23.43
N THR A 351 1.78 -23.24 -24.21
CA THR A 351 0.62 -23.04 -25.11
C THR A 351 -0.69 -23.51 -24.50
N GLY A 352 -0.67 -24.01 -23.27
CA GLY A 352 -1.84 -24.57 -22.59
C GLY A 352 -2.84 -23.51 -22.08
N PRO A 353 -4.02 -23.95 -21.60
CA PRO A 353 -5.06 -23.05 -21.08
C PRO A 353 -4.55 -22.04 -20.04
N GLY A 354 -4.88 -20.77 -20.30
CA GLY A 354 -4.50 -19.65 -19.45
C GLY A 354 -3.02 -19.28 -19.51
N SER A 355 -2.32 -19.60 -20.60
CA SER A 355 -1.04 -18.99 -20.95
C SER A 355 -1.18 -17.50 -21.28
N PHE A 356 -0.05 -16.81 -21.38
CA PHE A 356 0.10 -15.38 -21.62
C PHE A 356 0.92 -15.14 -22.89
N PRO A 357 0.43 -15.57 -24.07
CA PRO A 357 1.16 -15.40 -25.33
C PRO A 357 1.50 -13.92 -25.60
N TRP A 358 0.63 -13.00 -25.19
CA TRP A 358 0.84 -11.55 -25.29
C TRP A 358 2.10 -11.05 -24.54
N ILE A 359 2.57 -11.75 -23.50
CA ILE A 359 3.84 -11.40 -22.84
C ILE A 359 5.00 -11.78 -23.76
N ALA A 360 5.02 -13.03 -24.23
CA ALA A 360 6.07 -13.51 -25.14
C ALA A 360 6.13 -12.66 -26.42
N GLU A 361 4.98 -12.38 -27.03
CA GLU A 361 4.85 -11.49 -28.20
C GLU A 361 5.29 -10.06 -27.91
N GLY A 362 4.93 -9.53 -26.73
CA GLY A 362 5.34 -8.19 -26.30
C GLY A 362 6.85 -8.07 -26.09
N LEU A 363 7.47 -9.11 -25.53
CA LEU A 363 8.92 -9.17 -25.34
C LEU A 363 9.65 -9.40 -26.67
N ALA A 364 9.13 -10.27 -27.54
CA ALA A 364 9.70 -10.53 -28.86
C ALA A 364 9.73 -9.26 -29.72
N ARG A 365 8.65 -8.46 -29.72
CA ARG A 365 8.57 -7.17 -30.43
C ARG A 365 9.58 -6.13 -29.94
N ARG A 366 10.02 -6.22 -28.68
CA ARG A 366 11.04 -5.32 -28.11
C ARG A 366 12.48 -5.78 -28.38
N GLY A 367 12.64 -6.95 -29.02
CA GLY A 367 13.93 -7.56 -29.32
C GLY A 367 14.48 -8.42 -28.18
N GLY A 368 15.22 -9.46 -28.55
CA GLY A 368 15.98 -10.29 -27.60
C GLY A 368 15.17 -11.33 -26.82
N PHE A 369 13.92 -11.59 -27.20
CA PHE A 369 13.13 -12.73 -26.70
C PHE A 369 12.84 -13.70 -27.84
N HIS A 370 13.24 -14.95 -27.67
CA HIS A 370 13.08 -16.03 -28.66
C HIS A 370 11.69 -16.67 -28.53
N ALA A 371 11.02 -16.88 -29.66
CA ALA A 371 9.73 -17.54 -29.74
C ALA A 371 9.84 -18.85 -30.53
N GLY A 372 8.91 -19.77 -30.30
CA GLY A 372 8.83 -21.06 -30.98
C GLY A 372 8.86 -22.25 -30.02
N PRO A 373 8.46 -23.45 -30.48
CA PRO A 373 8.43 -24.66 -29.67
C PRO A 373 9.83 -25.25 -29.39
N ASP A 374 10.80 -24.99 -30.27
CA ASP A 374 12.12 -25.66 -30.30
C ASP A 374 13.25 -24.74 -29.80
N LEU A 375 13.05 -24.10 -28.65
CA LEU A 375 14.06 -23.23 -28.05
C LEU A 375 15.24 -24.04 -27.50
N THR A 376 16.45 -23.60 -27.82
CA THR A 376 17.67 -24.12 -27.20
C THR A 376 17.76 -23.73 -25.72
N VAL A 377 18.60 -24.42 -24.95
CA VAL A 377 18.87 -24.09 -23.54
C VAL A 377 19.36 -22.64 -23.39
N THR A 378 20.24 -22.18 -24.29
CA THR A 378 20.73 -20.79 -24.31
C THR A 378 19.60 -19.79 -24.54
N GLN A 379 18.72 -20.05 -25.51
CA GLN A 379 17.56 -19.19 -25.77
C GLN A 379 16.57 -19.16 -24.60
N HIS A 380 16.35 -20.29 -23.93
CA HIS A 380 15.55 -20.31 -22.70
C HIS A 380 16.16 -19.46 -21.59
N ARG A 381 17.48 -19.53 -21.40
CA ARG A 381 18.21 -18.72 -20.41
C ARG A 381 18.10 -17.22 -20.71
N GLU A 382 18.33 -16.82 -21.96
CA GLU A 382 18.17 -15.42 -22.38
C GLU A 382 16.73 -14.92 -22.16
N ASN A 383 15.74 -15.73 -22.53
CA ASN A 383 14.33 -15.43 -22.31
C ASN A 383 13.98 -15.25 -20.82
N LEU A 384 14.58 -16.05 -19.92
CA LEU A 384 14.38 -15.93 -18.48
C LEU A 384 14.92 -14.59 -17.94
N HIS A 385 16.12 -14.17 -18.38
CA HIS A 385 16.67 -12.86 -18.03
C HIS A 385 15.79 -11.70 -18.52
N ARG A 386 15.29 -11.77 -19.75
CA ARG A 386 14.35 -10.78 -20.30
C ARG A 386 13.02 -10.73 -19.55
N LEU A 387 12.50 -11.89 -19.14
CA LEU A 387 11.30 -11.94 -18.31
C LEU A 387 11.56 -11.32 -16.93
N ALA A 388 12.75 -11.55 -16.35
CA ALA A 388 13.13 -10.92 -15.08
C ALA A 388 13.23 -9.39 -15.21
N ASP A 389 13.84 -8.86 -16.29
CA ASP A 389 13.84 -7.43 -16.62
C ASP A 389 12.42 -6.86 -16.68
N PHE A 390 11.53 -7.55 -17.38
CA PHE A 390 10.14 -7.14 -17.55
C PHE A 390 9.39 -7.10 -16.22
N ILE A 391 9.53 -8.13 -15.39
CA ILE A 391 8.86 -8.18 -14.09
C ILE A 391 9.42 -7.12 -13.16
N ASP A 392 10.74 -6.92 -13.12
CA ASP A 392 11.37 -5.84 -12.36
C ASP A 392 10.83 -4.45 -12.75
N TRP A 393 10.72 -4.18 -14.06
CA TRP A 393 10.04 -2.99 -14.55
C TRP A 393 8.57 -2.91 -14.08
N GLN A 394 7.82 -4.00 -14.17
CA GLN A 394 6.43 -4.06 -13.72
C GLN A 394 6.28 -3.76 -12.23
N LEU A 395 7.11 -4.37 -11.37
CA LEU A 395 7.05 -4.16 -9.92
C LEU A 395 7.38 -2.70 -9.54
N ARG A 396 8.29 -2.06 -10.29
CA ARG A 396 8.65 -0.65 -10.06
C ARG A 396 7.63 0.34 -10.61
N SER A 397 7.00 0.01 -11.74
CA SER A 397 6.20 0.96 -12.54
C SER A 397 4.70 0.80 -12.36
N ILE A 398 4.23 -0.37 -11.91
CA ILE A 398 2.80 -0.67 -11.77
C ILE A 398 2.42 -0.71 -10.28
N PRO A 399 1.35 0.00 -9.86
CA PRO A 399 0.86 -0.08 -8.49
C PRO A 399 0.56 -1.51 -8.06
N ALA A 400 0.91 -1.87 -6.82
CA ALA A 400 0.84 -3.24 -6.30
C ALA A 400 -0.50 -3.96 -6.54
N GLY A 401 -1.62 -3.22 -6.49
CA GLY A 401 -2.97 -3.75 -6.75
C GLY A 401 -3.18 -4.25 -8.19
N ARG A 402 -2.46 -3.69 -9.16
CA ARG A 402 -2.59 -3.99 -10.61
C ARG A 402 -1.56 -4.99 -11.13
N ILE A 403 -0.55 -5.32 -10.32
CA ILE A 403 0.45 -6.34 -10.67
C ILE A 403 -0.25 -7.69 -10.83
N ASN A 404 -0.01 -8.40 -11.94
CA ASN A 404 -0.59 -9.72 -12.15
C ASN A 404 -0.21 -10.67 -11.01
N GLY A 405 -1.18 -11.45 -10.51
CA GLY A 405 -0.97 -12.37 -9.39
C GLY A 405 0.11 -13.43 -9.63
N HIS A 406 0.46 -13.74 -10.88
CA HIS A 406 1.46 -14.77 -11.21
C HIS A 406 2.91 -14.36 -10.95
N TRP A 407 3.21 -13.05 -10.96
CA TRP A 407 4.54 -12.52 -10.59
C TRP A 407 4.51 -11.54 -9.42
N ARG A 408 3.33 -11.29 -8.84
CA ARG A 408 3.20 -10.56 -7.59
C ARG A 408 3.98 -11.28 -6.47
N PRO A 409 4.69 -10.56 -5.58
CA PRO A 409 5.33 -11.16 -4.42
C PRO A 409 4.36 -11.94 -3.53
N GLN A 410 4.79 -13.09 -3.04
CA GLN A 410 4.05 -13.98 -2.13
C GLN A 410 3.74 -13.29 -0.80
N VAL A 411 4.65 -12.46 -0.29
CA VAL A 411 4.41 -11.65 0.93
C VAL A 411 3.17 -10.77 0.83
N ALA A 412 2.81 -10.32 -0.38
CA ALA A 412 1.62 -9.51 -0.59
C ALA A 412 0.31 -10.33 -0.45
N PHE A 413 0.36 -11.65 -0.66
CA PHE A 413 -0.76 -12.55 -0.40
C PHE A 413 -0.86 -12.90 1.08
N VAL A 414 0.28 -13.15 1.74
CA VAL A 414 0.33 -13.39 3.19
C VAL A 414 -0.21 -12.19 3.96
N ALA A 415 0.17 -10.97 3.58
CA ALA A 415 -0.32 -9.74 4.19
C ALA A 415 -1.85 -9.59 4.14
N ARG A 416 -2.53 -10.24 3.18
CA ARG A 416 -4.01 -10.23 3.10
C ARG A 416 -4.67 -11.10 4.17
N GLY A 417 -3.96 -12.09 4.72
CA GLY A 417 -4.48 -12.98 5.75
C GLY A 417 -3.72 -13.00 7.07
N SER A 418 -2.72 -12.14 7.27
CA SER A 418 -2.01 -12.03 8.57
C SER A 418 -2.94 -11.71 9.76
N GLY A 419 -4.14 -11.15 9.51
CA GLY A 419 -5.16 -10.91 10.53
C GLY A 419 -5.90 -12.17 11.03
N VAL A 420 -5.68 -13.34 10.41
CA VAL A 420 -6.37 -14.59 10.77
C VAL A 420 -5.44 -15.66 11.30
N GLY A 421 -4.17 -15.36 11.56
CA GLY A 421 -3.23 -16.35 12.09
C GLY A 421 -2.90 -17.46 11.09
N LEU A 422 -2.66 -17.09 9.83
CA LEU A 422 -2.31 -18.02 8.77
C LEU A 422 -1.09 -18.85 9.14
N ARG A 423 -1.15 -20.14 8.85
CA ARG A 423 -0.01 -21.04 8.97
C ARG A 423 0.78 -21.09 7.67
N GLY A 424 2.10 -21.00 7.76
CA GLY A 424 3.00 -21.08 6.60
C GLY A 424 3.34 -22.52 6.23
N LEU A 425 3.02 -22.94 5.01
CA LEU A 425 3.46 -24.22 4.44
C LEU A 425 4.30 -23.95 3.19
N THR A 426 5.12 -24.91 2.80
CA THR A 426 5.93 -24.87 1.59
C THR A 426 5.47 -25.93 0.61
N LEU A 427 5.47 -25.61 -0.67
CA LEU A 427 5.09 -26.55 -1.71
C LEU A 427 6.07 -27.73 -1.77
N GLU A 428 7.35 -27.46 -1.50
CA GLU A 428 8.42 -28.45 -1.46
C GLU A 428 8.18 -29.48 -0.34
N GLY A 429 7.65 -29.05 0.80
CA GLY A 429 7.31 -29.91 1.93
C GLY A 429 5.84 -30.38 1.98
N VAL A 430 5.02 -30.11 0.97
CA VAL A 430 3.55 -30.28 1.07
C VAL A 430 3.11 -31.69 1.46
N ALA A 431 3.84 -32.73 1.01
CA ALA A 431 3.51 -34.12 1.27
C ALA A 431 3.59 -34.50 2.77
N THR A 432 4.43 -33.81 3.54
CA THR A 432 4.59 -34.04 4.99
C THR A 432 3.93 -32.94 5.80
N GLN A 433 4.08 -31.69 5.38
CA GLN A 433 3.62 -30.50 6.11
C GLN A 433 2.09 -30.39 6.13
N LEU A 434 1.41 -30.70 5.01
CA LEU A 434 -0.05 -30.57 4.95
C LEU A 434 -0.75 -31.65 5.81
N PRO A 435 -0.35 -32.93 5.79
CA PRO A 435 -0.86 -33.91 6.73
C PRO A 435 -0.54 -33.59 8.20
N ALA A 436 0.66 -33.10 8.51
CA ALA A 436 1.00 -32.70 9.87
C ALA A 436 0.11 -31.53 10.36
N HIS A 437 -0.23 -30.60 9.46
CA HIS A 437 -1.05 -29.46 9.81
C HIS A 437 -2.55 -29.80 9.94
N LEU A 438 -3.09 -30.63 9.05
CA LEU A 438 -4.53 -30.85 8.90
C LEU A 438 -5.00 -32.26 9.27
N GLY A 439 -4.10 -33.19 9.60
CA GLY A 439 -4.44 -34.61 9.77
C GLY A 439 -5.49 -34.87 10.85
N ALA A 440 -5.51 -34.07 11.93
CA ALA A 440 -6.53 -34.15 12.96
C ALA A 440 -7.92 -33.68 12.48
N ALA A 441 -7.96 -32.66 11.60
CA ALA A 441 -9.19 -32.09 11.08
C ALA A 441 -9.72 -32.80 9.82
N ILE A 442 -8.83 -33.45 9.07
CA ILE A 442 -9.14 -34.17 7.83
C ILE A 442 -8.45 -35.55 7.89
N PRO A 443 -9.09 -36.54 8.53
CA PRO A 443 -8.56 -37.89 8.59
C PRO A 443 -8.25 -38.45 7.20
N GLY A 444 -7.09 -39.07 7.04
CA GLY A 444 -6.67 -39.66 5.76
C GLY A 444 -6.14 -38.67 4.72
N ILE A 445 -5.92 -37.39 5.05
CA ILE A 445 -5.42 -36.39 4.09
C ILE A 445 -4.11 -36.80 3.39
N ALA A 446 -3.22 -37.54 4.07
CA ALA A 446 -2.01 -38.08 3.44
C ALA A 446 -2.34 -39.03 2.27
N GLY A 447 -3.33 -39.92 2.46
CA GLY A 447 -3.82 -40.81 1.40
C GLY A 447 -4.49 -40.05 0.26
N LEU A 448 -5.25 -38.99 0.58
CA LEU A 448 -5.85 -38.12 -0.44
C LEU A 448 -4.78 -37.40 -1.27
N LEU A 449 -3.72 -36.88 -0.65
CA LEU A 449 -2.59 -36.27 -1.36
C LEU A 449 -1.88 -37.29 -2.26
N ALA A 450 -1.64 -38.51 -1.77
CA ALA A 450 -1.01 -39.57 -2.55
C ALA A 450 -1.80 -39.89 -3.83
N ARG A 451 -3.14 -39.86 -3.78
CA ARG A 451 -4.02 -40.06 -4.94
C ARG A 451 -3.94 -38.97 -6.00
N LEU A 452 -3.51 -37.75 -5.64
CA LEU A 452 -3.30 -36.66 -6.60
C LEU A 452 -1.95 -36.77 -7.32
N GLY A 453 -1.07 -37.68 -6.89
CA GLY A 453 0.28 -37.85 -7.43
C GLY A 453 1.24 -36.75 -6.98
N ARG A 454 2.40 -36.67 -7.66
CA ARG A 454 3.43 -35.69 -7.31
C ARG A 454 2.97 -34.27 -7.67
N PRO A 455 2.92 -33.34 -6.69
CA PRO A 455 2.53 -31.97 -6.95
C PRO A 455 3.52 -31.33 -7.91
N ASN A 456 3.02 -30.79 -9.03
CA ASN A 456 3.80 -30.09 -10.04
C ASN A 456 5.01 -30.87 -10.56
N ALA A 457 4.85 -32.16 -10.89
CA ALA A 457 5.78 -32.87 -11.76
C ALA A 457 5.68 -32.39 -13.22
N THR A 458 5.58 -31.09 -13.46
CA THR A 458 5.85 -30.55 -14.79
C THR A 458 7.33 -30.83 -15.09
N GLY A 459 7.66 -31.29 -16.29
CA GLY A 459 9.03 -31.54 -16.73
C GLY A 459 9.97 -30.32 -16.62
N SER A 460 9.46 -29.18 -16.17
CA SER A 460 10.17 -27.94 -15.83
C SER A 460 11.25 -28.11 -14.76
N ALA A 461 11.13 -29.05 -13.81
CA ALA A 461 12.17 -29.21 -12.78
C ALA A 461 13.51 -29.70 -13.37
N ARG A 462 13.47 -30.67 -14.30
CA ARG A 462 14.67 -31.13 -15.03
C ARG A 462 15.18 -30.10 -16.04
N ARG A 463 14.27 -29.39 -16.72
CA ARG A 463 14.66 -28.30 -17.65
C ARG A 463 15.24 -27.08 -16.91
N GLY A 464 14.79 -26.82 -15.68
CA GLY A 464 15.20 -25.70 -14.85
C GLY A 464 16.69 -25.70 -14.52
N ALA A 465 17.22 -26.86 -14.10
CA ALA A 465 18.63 -26.98 -13.74
C ALA A 465 19.60 -26.67 -14.90
N MET A 466 19.17 -26.81 -16.16
CA MET A 466 20.00 -26.51 -17.33
C MET A 466 19.94 -25.04 -17.76
N VAL A 467 18.83 -24.35 -17.49
CA VAL A 467 18.58 -22.98 -17.97
C VAL A 467 18.91 -21.91 -16.93
N VAL A 468 18.98 -22.26 -15.65
CA VAL A 468 19.34 -21.32 -14.58
C VAL A 468 20.85 -21.16 -14.50
N ASP A 469 21.31 -19.92 -14.56
CA ASP A 469 22.68 -19.53 -14.23
C ASP A 469 22.71 -18.76 -12.89
N ALA A 470 23.91 -18.55 -12.35
CA ALA A 470 24.10 -17.84 -11.08
C ALA A 470 23.62 -16.37 -11.12
N ALA A 471 23.68 -15.75 -12.30
CA ALA A 471 23.24 -14.37 -12.48
C ALA A 471 21.71 -14.26 -12.37
N LEU A 472 20.98 -15.20 -12.96
CA LEU A 472 19.52 -15.28 -12.87
C LEU A 472 19.10 -15.57 -11.44
N GLU A 473 19.75 -16.51 -10.76
CA GLU A 473 19.46 -16.83 -9.36
C GLU A 473 19.64 -15.59 -8.46
N THR A 474 20.79 -14.92 -8.56
CA THR A 474 21.06 -13.66 -7.83
C THR A 474 19.99 -12.60 -8.12
N ARG A 475 19.61 -12.48 -9.39
CA ARG A 475 18.61 -11.51 -9.84
C ARG A 475 17.23 -11.80 -9.28
N ILE A 476 16.78 -13.05 -9.30
CA ILE A 476 15.49 -13.45 -8.75
C ILE A 476 15.48 -13.30 -7.22
N ALA A 477 16.59 -13.63 -6.55
CA ALA A 477 16.75 -13.41 -5.12
C ALA A 477 16.64 -11.92 -4.75
N SER A 478 17.22 -11.03 -5.55
CA SER A 478 17.09 -9.58 -5.36
C SER A 478 15.66 -9.10 -5.62
N LEU A 479 15.05 -9.52 -6.73
CA LEU A 479 13.70 -9.13 -7.14
C LEU A 479 12.62 -9.57 -6.13
N TYR A 480 12.83 -10.73 -5.49
CA TYR A 480 11.90 -11.36 -4.56
C TYR A 480 12.50 -11.56 -3.17
N ALA A 481 13.39 -10.66 -2.71
CA ALA A 481 14.10 -10.81 -1.43
C ALA A 481 13.16 -11.08 -0.25
N ALA A 482 12.05 -10.34 -0.16
CA ALA A 482 11.07 -10.53 0.91
C ALA A 482 10.35 -11.90 0.84
N ASP A 483 10.12 -12.44 -0.35
CA ASP A 483 9.53 -13.78 -0.51
C ASP A 483 10.55 -14.86 -0.13
N LEU A 484 11.83 -14.67 -0.48
CA LEU A 484 12.91 -15.59 -0.15
C LEU A 484 13.12 -15.67 1.36
N ASP A 485 13.14 -14.52 2.05
CA ASP A 485 13.24 -14.46 3.51
C ASP A 485 12.02 -15.09 4.19
N LEU A 486 10.81 -14.83 3.67
CA LEU A 486 9.60 -15.48 4.15
C LEU A 486 9.67 -17.01 3.98
N HIS A 487 10.05 -17.49 2.79
CA HIS A 487 10.15 -18.92 2.49
C HIS A 487 11.20 -19.59 3.39
N ARG A 488 12.39 -19.01 3.52
CA ARG A 488 13.46 -19.52 4.39
C ARG A 488 13.03 -19.62 5.85
N ARG A 489 12.37 -18.58 6.38
CA ARG A 489 11.84 -18.60 7.76
C ARG A 489 10.82 -19.72 7.96
N VAL A 490 9.91 -19.91 7.00
CA VAL A 490 8.91 -20.98 7.08
C VAL A 490 9.56 -22.36 6.99
N SER A 491 10.48 -22.57 6.06
CA SER A 491 11.24 -23.83 5.94
C SER A 491 12.04 -24.13 7.20
N ALA A 492 12.74 -23.14 7.76
CA ALA A 492 13.52 -23.30 8.98
C ALA A 492 12.65 -23.67 10.19
N ALA A 493 11.49 -23.03 10.34
CA ALA A 493 10.53 -23.37 11.39
C ALA A 493 10.02 -24.81 11.27
N TRP A 494 9.73 -25.27 10.05
CA TRP A 494 9.35 -26.67 9.83
C TRP A 494 10.48 -27.65 10.13
N ALA A 495 11.71 -27.32 9.76
CA ALA A 495 12.88 -28.15 10.06
C ALA A 495 13.16 -28.25 11.57
N ALA A 496 13.00 -27.14 12.30
CA ALA A 496 13.26 -27.08 13.73
C ALA A 496 12.13 -27.66 14.59
N GLU A 497 10.87 -27.37 14.24
CA GLU A 497 9.73 -27.64 15.12
C GLU A 497 8.78 -28.73 14.58
N GLY A 498 8.93 -29.16 13.33
CA GLY A 498 8.02 -30.13 12.71
C GLY A 498 6.57 -29.66 12.60
N ARG A 499 6.31 -28.36 12.76
CA ARG A 499 4.97 -27.76 12.72
C ARG A 499 4.95 -26.44 11.97
N ALA A 500 3.76 -26.07 11.50
CA ALA A 500 3.57 -24.84 10.73
C ALA A 500 3.73 -23.57 11.60
N PRO A 501 4.60 -22.62 11.22
CA PRO A 501 4.68 -21.33 11.90
C PRO A 501 3.42 -20.49 11.62
N VAL A 502 3.04 -19.61 12.57
CA VAL A 502 2.02 -18.57 12.35
C VAL A 502 2.68 -17.37 11.67
N LEU A 503 2.02 -16.82 10.65
CA LEU A 503 2.48 -15.71 9.81
C LEU A 503 1.76 -14.39 10.09
#